data_AF-A0A6J5CQ74-F1
#
_entry.id   AF-A0A6J5CQ74-F1
#
_cell.length_a   1.000
_cell.length_b   1.000
_cell.length_c   1.000
_cell.angle_alpha   90.00
_cell.angle_beta   90.00
_cell.angle_gamma   90.00
#
_symmetry.space_group_name_H-M   'P 1'
#
loop_
_entity.id
_entity.type
_entity.pdbx_description
1 polymer ?
#
loop_
_entity_poly.entity_id
_entity_poly.type
_entity_poly.pdbx_seq_one_letter_code
_entity_poly.pdbx_strand_id
1 'polypeptide(L)'
;MQLDIFNDSGDVMLRNDVLSALQRYDAAGARRALQALANEYPDDVPQVYFGSIVNALEGRSTVPFDRHEAALQARQALSHEVQPAVTHVFPRQSGATWLAPLWAELAGRAAALPFRADHADAHAAPLFLLAARWAEASDATSRIASWRRIPAPLCWMTEGTLPARWPGRGLAIAGGAWLAFSIPV
;
A
#
# COMPACT_ATOMS: atom_id res chain seq x y z
N MET A 1 7.42 -37.95 26.67
CA MET A 1 7.00 -36.87 25.77
C MET A 1 6.99 -35.58 26.57
N GLN A 2 8.06 -34.81 26.45
CA GLN A 2 8.25 -33.53 27.12
C GLN A 2 8.01 -32.47 26.05
N LEU A 3 7.11 -31.53 26.34
CA LEU A 3 6.49 -30.59 25.40
C LEU A 3 7.53 -29.74 24.65
N ASP A 4 7.32 -29.63 23.33
CA ASP A 4 8.06 -28.82 22.35
C ASP A 4 7.89 -27.29 22.53
N ILE A 5 7.56 -26.85 23.75
CA ILE A 5 7.23 -25.46 24.11
C ILE A 5 8.40 -24.49 23.91
N PHE A 6 9.64 -24.99 23.98
CA PHE A 6 10.83 -24.16 23.79
C PHE A 6 11.14 -23.90 22.31
N ASN A 7 10.82 -24.86 21.43
CA ASN A 7 10.93 -24.66 19.99
C ASN A 7 9.87 -23.67 19.50
N ASP A 8 8.65 -23.77 20.03
CA ASP A 8 7.59 -22.78 19.78
C ASP A 8 7.98 -21.38 20.31
N SER A 9 8.74 -21.30 21.41
CA SER A 9 9.16 -20.00 21.98
C SER A 9 10.24 -19.30 21.15
N GLY A 10 11.18 -20.05 20.55
CA GLY A 10 12.23 -19.52 19.69
C GLY A 10 11.68 -18.98 18.36
N ASP A 11 10.85 -19.78 17.69
CA ASP A 11 10.13 -19.38 16.48
C ASP A 11 9.27 -18.13 16.71
N VAL A 12 8.50 -18.09 17.80
CA VAL A 12 7.68 -16.92 18.17
C VAL A 12 8.55 -15.68 18.42
N MET A 13 9.71 -15.82 19.07
CA MET A 13 10.60 -14.69 19.32
C MET A 13 11.16 -14.11 18.02
N LEU A 14 11.66 -14.95 17.12
CA LEU A 14 12.22 -14.50 15.83
C LEU A 14 11.17 -13.87 14.92
N ARG A 15 9.96 -14.45 14.87
CA ARG A 15 8.84 -13.84 14.15
C ARG A 15 8.46 -12.48 14.74
N ASN A 16 8.46 -12.34 16.06
CA ASN A 16 8.21 -11.07 16.73
C ASN A 16 9.30 -10.03 16.46
N ASP A 17 10.55 -10.44 16.33
CA ASP A 17 11.66 -9.54 15.96
C ASP A 17 11.48 -9.01 14.54
N VAL A 18 11.11 -9.87 13.58
CA VAL A 18 10.76 -9.47 12.22
C VAL A 18 9.59 -8.49 12.24
N LEU A 19 8.50 -8.84 12.92
CA LEU A 19 7.30 -7.99 13.04
C LEU A 19 7.62 -6.63 13.67
N SER A 20 8.43 -6.60 14.72
CA SER A 20 8.83 -5.37 15.41
C SER A 20 9.65 -4.45 14.51
N ALA A 21 10.56 -5.01 13.70
CA ALA A 21 11.33 -4.24 12.73
C ALA A 21 10.43 -3.72 11.59
N LEU A 22 9.50 -4.54 11.08
CA LEU A 22 8.54 -4.14 10.06
C LEU A 22 7.59 -3.03 10.55
N GLN A 23 7.13 -3.09 11.80
CA GLN A 23 6.30 -2.04 12.41
C GLN A 23 7.03 -0.70 12.49
N ARG A 24 8.36 -0.71 12.65
CA ARG A 24 9.22 0.47 12.68
C ARG A 24 9.68 0.93 11.30
N TYR A 25 9.29 0.24 10.24
CA TYR A 25 9.80 0.44 8.87
C TYR A 25 11.34 0.33 8.79
N ASP A 26 11.96 -0.43 9.69
CA ASP A 26 13.40 -0.67 9.69
C ASP A 26 13.72 -1.83 8.74
N ALA A 27 13.99 -1.49 7.47
CA ALA A 27 14.30 -2.46 6.43
C ALA A 27 15.53 -3.32 6.77
N ALA A 28 16.60 -2.70 7.28
CA ALA A 28 17.84 -3.38 7.61
C ALA A 28 17.70 -4.28 8.84
N GLY A 29 16.96 -3.82 9.87
CA GLY A 29 16.58 -4.66 11.00
C GLY A 29 15.72 -5.85 10.58
N ALA A 30 14.70 -5.61 9.75
CA ALA A 30 13.78 -6.65 9.32
C ALA A 30 14.47 -7.71 8.44
N ARG A 31 15.38 -7.30 7.55
CA ARG A 31 16.19 -8.24 6.75
C ARG A 31 17.10 -9.11 7.61
N ARG A 32 17.76 -8.53 8.63
CA ARG A 32 18.59 -9.30 9.57
C ARG A 32 17.77 -10.29 10.38
N ALA A 33 16.63 -9.87 10.93
CA ALA A 33 15.74 -10.75 11.68
C ALA A 33 15.18 -11.87 10.78
N LEU A 34 14.83 -11.56 9.53
CA LEU A 34 14.34 -12.54 8.56
C LEU A 34 15.42 -13.58 8.20
N GLN A 35 16.67 -13.15 8.05
CA GLN A 35 17.79 -14.07 7.82
C GLN A 35 18.02 -15.00 9.03
N ALA A 36 17.91 -14.48 10.26
CA ALA A 36 17.99 -15.30 11.46
C ALA A 36 16.88 -16.36 11.49
N LEU A 37 15.63 -15.96 11.20
CA LEU A 37 14.49 -16.87 11.08
C LEU A 37 14.71 -17.93 9.98
N ALA A 38 15.20 -17.54 8.81
CA ALA A 38 15.44 -18.45 7.69
C ALA A 38 16.56 -19.47 7.97
N ASN A 39 17.57 -19.09 8.74
CA ASN A 39 18.64 -20.01 9.14
C ASN A 39 18.16 -21.07 10.13
N GLU A 40 17.21 -20.73 11.00
CA GLU A 40 16.70 -21.66 12.03
C GLU A 40 15.51 -22.50 11.52
N TYR A 41 14.70 -21.95 10.60
CA TYR A 41 13.49 -22.60 10.09
C TYR A 41 13.35 -22.53 8.56
N PRO A 42 14.26 -23.10 7.76
CA PRO A 42 14.38 -22.85 6.31
C PRO A 42 13.14 -23.17 5.45
N ASP A 43 12.28 -24.10 5.88
CA ASP A 43 11.09 -24.54 5.12
C ASP A 43 9.79 -23.78 5.47
N ASP A 44 9.88 -22.68 6.24
CA ASP A 44 8.71 -21.97 6.76
C ASP A 44 8.04 -21.04 5.72
N VAL A 45 6.81 -21.40 5.31
CA VAL A 45 5.99 -20.67 4.32
C VAL A 45 5.81 -19.16 4.62
N PRO A 46 5.59 -18.73 5.88
CA PRO A 46 5.55 -17.32 6.27
C PRO A 46 6.76 -16.46 5.87
N GLN A 47 7.92 -17.06 5.60
CA GLN A 47 9.09 -16.33 5.11
C GLN A 47 8.86 -15.66 3.76
N VAL A 48 8.03 -16.25 2.89
CA VAL A 48 7.69 -15.64 1.60
C VAL A 48 6.96 -14.31 1.83
N TYR A 49 6.03 -14.27 2.77
CA TYR A 49 5.30 -13.04 3.10
C TYR A 49 6.20 -12.00 3.76
N PHE A 50 7.03 -12.39 4.74
CA PHE A 50 7.99 -11.46 5.34
C PHE A 50 8.99 -10.93 4.31
N GLY A 51 9.48 -11.78 3.42
CA GLY A 51 10.38 -11.41 2.33
C GLY A 51 9.79 -10.34 1.41
N SER A 52 8.55 -10.51 0.95
CA SER A 52 7.86 -9.51 0.12
C SER A 52 7.74 -8.15 0.81
N ILE A 53 7.43 -8.14 2.12
CA ILE A 53 7.30 -6.89 2.89
C ILE A 53 8.67 -6.23 3.09
N VAL A 54 9.72 -7.00 3.41
CA VAL A 54 11.09 -6.48 3.57
C VAL A 54 11.62 -5.91 2.25
N ASN A 55 11.41 -6.62 1.13
CA ASN A 55 11.82 -6.15 -0.20
C ASN A 55 11.14 -4.83 -0.56
N ALA A 56 9.87 -4.66 -0.21
CA ALA A 56 9.14 -3.40 -0.41
C ALA A 56 9.75 -2.25 0.41
N LEU A 57 10.21 -2.51 1.64
CA LEU A 57 10.87 -1.50 2.47
C LEU A 57 12.27 -1.13 1.96
N GLU A 58 13.04 -2.10 1.47
CA GLU A 58 14.36 -1.85 0.88
C GLU A 58 14.28 -1.12 -0.47
N GLY A 59 13.23 -1.41 -1.26
CA GLY A 59 12.99 -0.79 -2.56
C GLY A 59 12.39 0.62 -2.50
N ARG A 60 12.21 1.19 -1.30
CA ARG A 60 11.68 2.54 -1.13
C ARG A 60 12.58 3.58 -1.80
N SER A 61 11.94 4.58 -2.38
CA SER A 61 12.62 5.61 -3.16
C SER A 61 11.78 6.87 -3.19
N THR A 62 12.44 8.03 -3.15
CA THR A 62 11.79 9.33 -3.35
C THR A 62 11.97 9.86 -4.77
N VAL A 63 12.62 9.08 -5.65
CA VAL A 63 12.89 9.49 -7.04
C VAL A 63 11.57 9.54 -7.81
N PRO A 64 11.22 10.70 -8.41
CA PRO A 64 10.02 10.84 -9.24
C PRO A 64 9.99 9.84 -10.39
N PHE A 65 8.79 9.45 -10.82
CA PHE A 65 8.64 8.64 -12.01
C PHE A 65 8.75 9.49 -13.27
N ASP A 66 9.55 9.03 -14.23
CA ASP A 66 9.67 9.70 -15.53
C ASP A 66 8.55 9.32 -16.51
N ARG A 67 7.88 8.18 -16.27
CA ARG A 67 6.88 7.60 -17.18
C ARG A 67 5.73 6.90 -16.44
N HIS A 68 4.54 6.89 -17.04
CA HIS A 68 3.33 6.30 -16.46
C HIS A 68 3.44 4.79 -16.23
N GLU A 69 4.14 4.07 -17.10
CA GLU A 69 4.29 2.62 -16.99
C GLU A 69 5.14 2.23 -15.78
N ALA A 70 6.10 3.08 -15.38
CA ALA A 70 6.90 2.86 -14.17
C ALA A 70 6.05 3.03 -12.91
N ALA A 71 5.19 4.06 -12.89
CA ALA A 71 4.24 4.27 -11.81
C ALA A 71 3.21 3.12 -11.72
N LEU A 72 2.70 2.64 -12.87
CA LEU A 72 1.79 1.48 -12.89
C LEU A 72 2.46 0.20 -12.41
N GLN A 73 3.69 -0.10 -12.85
CA GLN A 73 4.44 -1.26 -12.37
C GLN A 73 4.65 -1.20 -10.86
N ALA A 74 5.06 -0.05 -10.33
CA ALA A 74 5.25 0.12 -8.89
C ALA A 74 3.94 -0.06 -8.12
N ARG A 75 2.83 0.48 -8.64
CA ARG A 75 1.50 0.30 -8.04
C ARG A 75 1.11 -1.18 -8.04
N GLN A 76 1.28 -1.87 -9.15
CA GLN A 76 0.94 -3.28 -9.30
C GLN A 76 1.76 -4.17 -8.36
N ALA A 77 3.07 -3.91 -8.22
CA ALA A 77 3.92 -4.62 -7.27
C ALA A 77 3.40 -4.43 -5.82
N LEU A 78 3.09 -3.19 -5.42
CA LEU A 78 2.56 -2.90 -4.09
C LEU A 78 1.18 -3.56 -3.86
N SER A 79 0.29 -3.56 -4.86
CA SER A 79 -1.05 -4.16 -4.77
C SER A 79 -1.06 -5.69 -4.83
N HIS A 80 -0.22 -6.32 -5.65
CA HIS A 80 -0.28 -7.76 -5.93
C HIS A 80 0.72 -8.58 -5.11
N GLU A 81 1.84 -7.98 -4.69
CA GLU A 81 2.88 -8.72 -3.95
C GLU A 81 2.85 -8.36 -2.47
N VAL A 82 2.80 -7.06 -2.16
CA VAL A 82 2.99 -6.58 -0.80
C VAL A 82 1.68 -6.56 -0.01
N GLN A 83 0.60 -6.05 -0.60
CA GLN A 83 -0.69 -5.96 0.09
C GLN A 83 -1.23 -7.33 0.57
N PRO A 84 -1.16 -8.42 -0.22
CA PRO A 84 -1.52 -9.75 0.28
C PRO A 84 -0.61 -10.20 1.42
N ALA A 85 0.70 -10.00 1.30
CA ALA A 85 1.66 -10.36 2.35
C ALA A 85 1.38 -9.60 3.66
N VAL A 86 1.10 -8.30 3.59
CA VAL A 86 0.70 -7.49 4.75
C VAL A 86 -0.61 -7.99 5.36
N THR A 87 -1.57 -8.43 4.54
CA THR A 87 -2.84 -8.99 5.02
C THR A 87 -2.65 -10.32 5.74
N HIS A 88 -1.66 -11.12 5.33
CA HIS A 88 -1.31 -12.37 5.99
C HIS A 88 -0.55 -12.16 7.31
N VAL A 89 0.31 -11.13 7.37
CA VAL A 89 1.23 -10.89 8.49
C VAL A 89 0.61 -10.00 9.58
N PHE A 90 -0.20 -9.01 9.19
CA PHE A 90 -0.83 -8.06 10.11
C PHE A 90 -2.33 -8.33 10.25
N PRO A 91 -2.92 -8.12 11.44
CA PRO A 91 -4.37 -8.04 11.58
C PRO A 91 -4.95 -7.00 10.60
N ARG A 92 -6.12 -7.29 10.01
CA ARG A 92 -6.70 -6.56 8.87
C ARG A 92 -6.75 -5.03 9.01
N GLN A 93 -6.99 -4.53 10.22
CA GLN A 93 -7.07 -3.09 10.51
C GLN A 93 -5.69 -2.41 10.59
N SER A 94 -4.65 -3.16 11.00
CA SER A 94 -3.28 -2.68 11.06
C SER A 94 -2.61 -2.67 9.68
N GLY A 95 -2.99 -3.59 8.79
CA GLY A 95 -2.38 -3.72 7.47
C GLY A 95 -2.59 -2.50 6.55
N ALA A 96 -3.81 -1.96 6.47
CA ALA A 96 -4.08 -0.77 5.67
C ALA A 96 -3.32 0.46 6.19
N THR A 97 -3.26 0.62 7.52
CA THR A 97 -2.50 1.69 8.18
C THR A 97 -1.00 1.56 7.92
N TRP A 98 -0.50 0.32 7.88
CA TRP A 98 0.90 0.03 7.56
C TRP A 98 1.24 0.25 6.08
N LEU A 99 0.30 0.02 5.15
CA LEU A 99 0.53 0.29 3.73
C LEU A 99 0.46 1.78 3.37
N ALA A 100 -0.25 2.59 4.17
CA ALA A 100 -0.52 3.99 3.84
C ALA A 100 0.75 4.82 3.53
N PRO A 101 1.86 4.72 4.28
CA PRO A 101 3.08 5.44 3.94
C PRO A 101 3.72 5.02 2.61
N LEU A 102 3.59 3.74 2.22
CA LEU A 102 4.11 3.26 0.93
C LEU A 102 3.28 3.79 -0.25
N TRP A 103 1.95 3.81 -0.10
CA TRP A 103 1.06 4.44 -1.07
C TRP A 103 1.34 5.94 -1.21
N ALA A 104 1.58 6.63 -0.10
CA ALA A 104 1.89 8.06 -0.09
C ALA A 104 3.21 8.37 -0.79
N GLU A 105 4.23 7.53 -0.61
CA GLU A 105 5.51 7.67 -1.30
C GLU A 105 5.34 7.49 -2.81
N LEU A 106 4.60 6.45 -3.23
CA LEU A 106 4.31 6.20 -4.65
C LEU A 106 3.54 7.37 -5.28
N ALA A 107 2.55 7.92 -4.56
CA ALA A 107 1.81 9.10 -4.97
C ALA A 107 2.72 10.33 -5.14
N GLY A 108 3.65 10.55 -4.20
CA GLY A 108 4.64 11.62 -4.27
C GLY A 108 5.54 11.49 -5.50
N ARG A 109 6.01 10.28 -5.81
CA ARG A 109 6.82 10.01 -7.01
C ARG A 109 6.04 10.22 -8.31
N ALA A 110 4.74 9.94 -8.29
CA ALA A 110 3.84 10.13 -9.44
C ALA A 110 3.33 11.58 -9.58
N ALA A 111 3.59 12.47 -8.61
CA ALA A 111 2.99 13.81 -8.57
C ALA A 111 3.35 14.72 -9.74
N ALA A 112 4.48 14.47 -10.42
CA ALA A 112 4.91 15.20 -11.60
C ALA A 112 4.30 14.66 -12.91
N LEU A 113 3.70 13.46 -12.90
CA LEU A 113 3.13 12.85 -14.09
C LEU A 113 1.81 13.55 -14.46
N PRO A 114 1.63 13.98 -15.72
CA PRO A 114 0.36 14.53 -16.16
C PRO A 114 -0.72 13.45 -16.17
N PHE A 115 -1.98 13.85 -16.00
CA PHE A 115 -3.09 12.91 -16.10
C PHE A 115 -3.23 12.35 -17.53
N ARG A 116 -3.35 11.02 -17.64
CA ARG A 116 -3.70 10.29 -18.87
C ARG A 116 -4.85 9.34 -18.58
N ALA A 117 -5.94 9.42 -19.35
CA ALA A 117 -7.11 8.58 -19.12
C ALA A 117 -6.78 7.08 -19.18
N ASP A 118 -5.98 6.66 -20.16
CA ASP A 118 -5.56 5.26 -20.33
C ASP A 118 -4.66 4.74 -19.19
N HIS A 119 -4.11 5.66 -18.39
CA HIS A 119 -3.23 5.37 -17.26
C HIS A 119 -3.71 6.09 -15.99
N ALA A 120 -5.04 6.20 -15.82
CA ALA A 120 -5.64 6.98 -14.74
C ALA A 120 -5.13 6.50 -13.36
N ASP A 121 -4.97 5.20 -13.19
CA ASP A 121 -4.45 4.58 -11.97
C ASP A 121 -3.00 4.93 -11.63
N ALA A 122 -2.23 5.42 -12.60
CA ALA A 122 -0.84 5.86 -12.41
C ALA A 122 -0.75 7.27 -11.82
N HIS A 123 -1.86 8.02 -11.85
CA HIS A 123 -1.90 9.39 -11.39
C HIS A 123 -1.75 9.47 -9.86
N ALA A 124 -1.19 10.56 -9.34
CA ALA A 124 -0.97 10.72 -7.91
C ALA A 124 -2.27 10.72 -7.08
N ALA A 125 -3.37 11.23 -7.62
CA ALA A 125 -4.65 11.32 -6.90
C ALA A 125 -5.19 9.97 -6.37
N PRO A 126 -5.40 8.92 -7.20
CA PRO A 126 -5.86 7.63 -6.69
C PRO A 126 -4.89 6.98 -5.70
N LEU A 127 -3.58 7.24 -5.85
CA LEU A 127 -2.56 6.74 -4.92
C LEU A 127 -2.63 7.43 -3.55
N PHE A 128 -2.88 8.75 -3.52
CA PHE A 128 -3.14 9.46 -2.28
C PHE A 128 -4.44 9.00 -1.59
N LEU A 129 -5.46 8.61 -2.37
CA LEU A 129 -6.67 8.02 -1.79
C LEU A 129 -6.40 6.66 -1.12
N LEU A 130 -5.59 5.79 -1.75
CA LEU A 130 -5.12 4.53 -1.13
C LEU A 130 -4.30 4.76 0.14
N ALA A 131 -3.55 5.87 0.18
CA ALA A 131 -2.80 6.30 1.35
C ALA A 131 -3.66 6.97 2.44
N ALA A 132 -4.98 7.08 2.24
CA ALA A 132 -5.89 7.86 3.09
C ALA A 132 -5.45 9.34 3.24
N ARG A 133 -4.76 9.91 2.25
CA ARG A 133 -4.31 11.32 2.18
C ARG A 133 -5.29 12.15 1.33
N TRP A 134 -6.48 12.30 1.86
CA TRP A 134 -7.65 12.85 1.15
C TRP A 134 -7.48 14.29 0.65
N ALA A 135 -6.79 15.14 1.44
CA ALA A 135 -6.49 16.51 1.05
C ALA A 135 -5.55 16.55 -0.16
N GLU A 136 -4.51 15.73 -0.16
CA GLU A 136 -3.54 15.68 -1.26
C GLU A 136 -4.13 15.05 -2.52
N ALA A 137 -5.01 14.05 -2.37
CA ALA A 137 -5.78 13.53 -3.49
C ALA A 137 -6.66 14.62 -4.13
N SER A 138 -7.31 15.43 -3.29
CA SER A 138 -8.13 16.57 -3.70
C SER A 138 -7.30 17.61 -4.45
N ASP A 139 -6.15 18.00 -3.90
CA ASP A 139 -5.24 18.95 -4.50
C ASP A 139 -4.68 18.44 -5.83
N ALA A 140 -4.23 17.19 -5.89
CA ALA A 140 -3.72 16.58 -7.12
C ALA A 140 -4.80 16.52 -8.21
N THR A 141 -6.03 16.19 -7.85
CA THR A 141 -7.17 16.16 -8.78
C THR A 141 -7.51 17.55 -9.33
N SER A 142 -7.46 18.57 -8.48
CA SER A 142 -7.77 19.96 -8.87
C SER A 142 -6.84 20.51 -9.96
N ARG A 143 -5.62 19.97 -10.07
CA ARG A 143 -4.60 20.34 -11.07
C ARG A 143 -4.87 19.73 -12.45
N ILE A 144 -5.77 18.75 -12.56
CA ILE A 144 -6.14 18.16 -13.84
C ILE A 144 -7.05 19.13 -14.59
N ALA A 145 -6.66 19.50 -15.81
CA ALA A 145 -7.48 20.36 -16.66
C ALA A 145 -8.84 19.72 -16.94
N SER A 146 -9.92 20.50 -16.78
CA SER A 146 -11.30 20.03 -16.97
C SER A 146 -11.69 18.79 -16.15
N TRP A 147 -11.09 18.57 -14.98
CA TRP A 147 -11.33 17.37 -14.15
C TRP A 147 -12.82 17.07 -13.89
N ARG A 148 -13.67 18.10 -13.77
CA ARG A 148 -15.13 17.97 -13.57
C ARG A 148 -15.86 17.26 -14.72
N ARG A 149 -15.25 17.22 -15.91
CA ARG A 149 -15.82 16.60 -17.12
C ARG A 149 -15.27 15.20 -17.39
N ILE A 150 -14.32 14.74 -16.59
CA ILE A 150 -13.67 13.44 -16.76
C ILE A 150 -14.14 12.55 -15.60
N PRO A 151 -14.77 11.39 -15.87
CA PRO A 151 -15.38 10.56 -14.82
C PRO A 151 -14.41 10.19 -13.69
N ALA A 152 -13.20 9.75 -14.03
CA ALA A 152 -12.20 9.31 -13.05
C ALA A 152 -11.77 10.42 -12.06
N PRO A 153 -11.25 11.58 -12.51
CA PRO A 153 -10.98 12.72 -11.65
C PRO A 153 -12.19 13.22 -10.85
N LEU A 154 -13.39 13.24 -11.45
CA LEU A 154 -14.60 13.65 -10.73
C LEU A 154 -14.86 12.75 -9.52
N CYS A 155 -14.80 11.42 -9.69
CA CYS A 155 -14.94 10.46 -8.59
C CYS A 155 -13.89 10.68 -7.49
N TRP A 156 -12.62 10.85 -7.86
CA TRP A 156 -11.55 11.09 -6.88
C TRP A 156 -11.75 12.37 -6.08
N MET A 157 -12.19 13.45 -6.74
CA MET A 157 -12.50 14.70 -6.06
C MET A 157 -13.62 14.52 -5.03
N THR A 158 -14.68 13.81 -5.42
CA THR A 158 -15.80 13.54 -4.50
C THR A 158 -15.31 12.76 -3.29
N GLU A 159 -14.48 11.74 -3.48
CA GLU A 159 -13.96 10.91 -2.38
C GLU A 159 -13.00 11.68 -1.47
N GLY A 160 -12.12 12.51 -2.03
CA GLY A 160 -11.17 13.33 -1.28
C GLY A 160 -11.85 14.39 -0.40
N THR A 161 -13.03 14.88 -0.81
CA THR A 161 -13.79 15.92 -0.09
C THR A 161 -14.82 15.36 0.89
N LEU A 162 -15.11 14.05 0.85
CA LEU A 162 -16.06 13.44 1.78
C LEU A 162 -15.55 13.55 3.24
N PRO A 163 -16.45 13.85 4.20
CA PRO A 163 -16.12 13.86 5.62
C PRO A 163 -15.60 12.49 6.09
N ALA A 164 -14.61 12.49 6.99
CA ALA A 164 -14.02 11.25 7.51
C ALA A 164 -15.02 10.29 8.16
N ARG A 165 -16.15 10.81 8.67
CA ARG A 165 -17.23 10.03 9.29
C ARG A 165 -18.20 9.37 8.30
N TRP A 166 -18.03 9.59 7.00
CA TRP A 166 -19.00 9.12 6.00
C TRP A 166 -18.88 7.59 5.79
N PRO A 167 -19.97 6.82 5.95
CA PRO A 167 -19.97 5.40 5.65
C PRO A 167 -19.79 5.20 4.13
N GLY A 168 -18.69 4.54 3.74
CA GLY A 168 -18.35 4.30 2.33
C GLY A 168 -17.16 5.09 1.78
N ARG A 169 -16.46 5.87 2.62
CA ARG A 169 -15.17 6.46 2.25
C ARG A 169 -14.13 5.34 2.03
N GLY A 170 -13.48 5.30 0.87
CA GLY A 170 -12.54 4.22 0.48
C GLY A 170 -13.15 3.11 -0.40
N LEU A 171 -14.46 3.15 -0.73
CA LEU A 171 -15.10 2.07 -1.50
C LEU A 171 -14.76 2.08 -3.00
N ALA A 172 -14.43 3.24 -3.58
CA ALA A 172 -14.23 3.37 -5.02
C ALA A 172 -12.92 2.72 -5.53
N ILE A 173 -11.96 2.49 -4.63
CA ILE A 173 -10.64 1.93 -4.97
C ILE A 173 -10.54 0.42 -4.68
N ALA A 174 -11.52 -0.15 -3.96
CA ALA A 174 -11.48 -1.53 -3.47
C ALA A 174 -11.91 -2.58 -4.51
N GLY A 175 -12.46 -2.17 -5.65
CA GLY A 175 -12.73 -3.06 -6.76
C GLY A 175 -12.61 -2.28 -8.05
N GLY A 176 -11.85 -2.78 -9.03
CA GLY A 176 -11.75 -2.22 -10.37
C GLY A 176 -13.06 -2.18 -11.18
N ALA A 177 -14.21 -2.19 -10.50
CA ALA A 177 -15.52 -1.91 -11.05
C ALA A 177 -15.86 -0.45 -10.74
N TRP A 178 -15.83 0.38 -11.78
CA TRP A 178 -16.49 1.68 -11.81
C TRP A 178 -17.98 1.49 -11.53
N LEU A 179 -18.37 1.40 -10.26
CA LEU A 179 -19.78 1.54 -9.90
C LEU A 179 -20.10 3.02 -9.97
N ALA A 180 -20.70 3.40 -11.09
CA ALA A 180 -21.39 4.65 -11.27
C ALA A 180 -22.37 4.85 -10.11
N PHE A 181 -21.97 5.64 -9.12
CA PHE A 181 -22.91 6.15 -8.13
C PHE A 181 -23.73 7.26 -8.81
N SER A 182 -24.92 6.91 -9.27
CA SER A 182 -25.96 7.88 -9.60
C SER A 182 -26.25 8.71 -8.34
N ILE A 183 -25.92 10.00 -8.39
CA ILE A 183 -26.36 10.99 -7.41
C ILE A 183 -27.88 11.13 -7.59
N PRO A 184 -28.73 10.91 -6.56
CA PRO A 184 -30.13 11.30 -6.67
C PRO A 184 -30.19 12.82 -6.68
N VAL A 185 -30.80 13.36 -7.73
CA VAL A 185 -31.15 14.79 -7.87
C VAL A 185 -32.20 15.16 -6.83
#